data_AF-A0A2V6KJD5-F1
#
_entry.id   AF-A0A2V6KJD5-F1
#
_cell.length_a   1.000
_cell.length_b   1.000
_cell.length_c   1.000
_cell.angle_alpha   90.00
_cell.angle_beta   90.00
_cell.angle_gamma   90.00
#
_symmetry.space_group_name_H-M   'P 1'
#
loop_
_entity.id
_entity.type
_entity.pdbx_description
1 polymer ?
#
loop_
_entity_poly.entity_id
_entity_poly.type
_entity_poly.pdbx_seq_one_letter_code
_entity_poly.pdbx_strand_id
1 'polypeptide(L)'
;MDVSTSNSFSSYVDGYHDLDVGNVHGRAVTGLTAGTNYYYRVRAYEATGPGRYSQVMSVTTVPTVGLIIHATFDSSITGRPNAAAIEAMINRAISIYESLLSDPITIQILFRYSTTAPDGTPLGQGTISQSNWVFYGVPWSSFINALRADAKTSNDNLANASLPGSALSANIKPASANGRAVALNTPPAMFANGTVGNGGPYDGIVTLNSAVPFQFTRPVSVSNYDAQRSTEHEMDEVIGFGSRLNISGNDLRPQDLFSWSSPGVRNLTSSGSRYFSINSGGTIIAYFNQNSSGDFGDWLSPACPQVHPYVQNASICTGQSSDVTATSPEGVNLDVIGYDLVSAPQTTAARAAVADFNGDGKPDYVLRNAGSRQTALWYLNNNIFVGAAYGPTLPAGWGLAGVADFNRDSHPDYGLFNPVTDGTWIWYLSGPTFIGNAYGPNVPSGWELAATGDFNGDASPDYVLYRASTRQTAIWYLNNNVFVSGGYGPTLPTGWSLIGVADFNGDGHTDYALFNSSNGQTAIWHLSGRTFLSGAFGPTVPTGWAPVATADF
;
A
#
# COMPACT_ATOMS: atom_id res chain seq x y z
N MET A 1 36.93 11.96 4.43
CA MET A 1 35.61 12.50 4.86
C MET A 1 35.24 11.76 6.11
N ASP A 2 34.82 12.50 7.13
CA ASP A 2 34.32 11.91 8.38
C ASP A 2 32.83 12.16 8.51
N VAL A 3 32.08 11.16 8.99
CA VAL A 3 30.67 11.29 9.40
C VAL A 3 30.52 10.69 10.79
N SER A 4 29.83 11.39 11.69
CA SER A 4 29.72 11.05 13.11
C SER A 4 28.34 11.37 13.67
N THR A 5 27.91 10.64 14.70
CA THR A 5 26.77 11.00 15.56
C THR A 5 27.15 12.00 16.66
N SER A 6 28.42 12.36 16.76
CA SER A 6 28.99 13.25 17.78
C SER A 6 29.70 14.45 17.16
N ASN A 7 29.39 15.66 17.62
CA ASN A 7 30.03 16.90 17.14
C ASN A 7 31.55 16.92 17.41
N SER A 8 32.01 16.19 18.42
CA SER A 8 33.43 16.06 18.74
C SER A 8 34.14 14.95 17.95
N PHE A 9 33.42 14.21 17.10
CA PHE A 9 33.92 13.04 16.38
C PHE A 9 34.51 11.96 17.31
N SER A 10 33.85 11.75 18.47
CA SER A 10 34.17 10.67 19.41
C SER A 10 33.62 9.29 19.00
N SER A 11 32.75 9.26 17.99
CA SER A 11 32.18 8.08 17.32
C SER A 11 32.20 8.32 15.81
N TYR A 12 32.11 7.27 15.01
CA TYR A 12 32.02 7.40 13.55
C TYR A 12 30.91 6.51 13.02
N VAL A 13 30.25 6.94 11.94
CA VAL A 13 29.39 6.06 11.16
C VAL A 13 30.28 5.04 10.47
N ASP A 14 29.90 3.77 10.51
CA ASP A 14 30.68 2.67 9.93
C ASP A 14 31.01 2.96 8.46
N GLY A 15 32.31 2.88 8.12
CA GLY A 15 32.81 3.18 6.77
C GLY A 15 33.06 4.65 6.47
N TYR A 16 32.78 5.57 7.41
CA TYR A 16 32.96 7.02 7.24
C TYR A 16 33.94 7.63 8.24
N HIS A 17 35.01 6.91 8.58
CA HIS A 17 36.16 7.47 9.29
C HIS A 17 37.33 7.55 8.32
N ASP A 18 37.79 8.78 8.03
CA ASP A 18 38.86 9.06 7.07
C ASP A 18 38.62 8.50 5.66
N LEU A 19 37.34 8.45 5.23
CA LEU A 19 36.97 7.92 3.91
C LEU A 19 37.53 8.80 2.77
N ASP A 20 38.34 8.22 1.89
CA ASP A 20 38.74 8.89 0.65
C ASP A 20 37.55 8.94 -0.33
N VAL A 21 37.17 10.15 -0.73
CA VAL A 21 36.03 10.41 -1.61
C VAL A 21 36.48 10.85 -3.02
N GLY A 22 37.78 11.00 -3.26
CA GLY A 22 38.33 11.46 -4.53
C GLY A 22 38.03 12.94 -4.85
N ASN A 23 38.34 13.35 -6.10
CA ASN A 23 38.09 14.71 -6.58
C ASN A 23 36.66 14.88 -7.10
N VAL A 24 35.70 14.99 -6.18
CA VAL A 24 34.27 15.09 -6.47
C VAL A 24 33.66 16.36 -5.88
N HIS A 25 32.63 16.89 -6.53
CA HIS A 25 31.88 18.05 -6.02
C HIS A 25 30.79 17.68 -4.99
N GLY A 26 30.54 16.38 -4.77
CA GLY A 26 29.58 15.87 -3.80
C GLY A 26 29.69 14.36 -3.60
N ARG A 27 29.20 13.86 -2.46
CA ARG A 27 29.19 12.44 -2.10
C ARG A 27 27.92 12.10 -1.33
N ALA A 28 27.24 11.03 -1.76
CA ALA A 28 26.13 10.46 -0.99
C ALA A 28 26.67 9.69 0.23
N VAL A 29 26.04 9.91 1.38
CA VAL A 29 26.30 9.18 2.63
C VAL A 29 25.06 8.32 2.92
N THR A 30 25.23 7.01 2.93
CA THR A 30 24.17 6.01 3.11
C THR A 30 24.30 5.28 4.45
N GLY A 31 23.26 4.54 4.86
CA GLY A 31 23.26 3.78 6.12
C GLY A 31 23.03 4.64 7.37
N LEU A 32 22.46 5.83 7.21
CA LEU A 32 22.12 6.73 8.31
C LEU A 32 20.72 6.44 8.85
N THR A 33 20.53 6.61 10.16
CA THR A 33 19.22 6.53 10.80
C THR A 33 18.43 7.80 10.46
N ALA A 34 17.15 7.66 10.09
CA ALA A 34 16.26 8.78 9.83
C ALA A 34 15.99 9.62 11.10
N GLY A 35 15.66 10.90 10.94
CA GLY A 35 15.40 11.83 12.05
C GLY A 35 16.58 12.02 13.02
N THR A 36 17.78 11.58 12.66
CA THR A 36 18.95 11.56 13.52
C THR A 36 19.92 12.65 13.10
N ASN A 37 20.48 13.38 14.06
CA ASN A 37 21.45 14.43 13.79
C ASN A 37 22.85 13.83 13.58
N TYR A 38 23.47 14.16 12.46
CA TYR A 38 24.83 13.77 12.12
C TYR A 38 25.73 14.99 11.92
N TYR A 39 27.02 14.77 12.08
CA TYR A 39 28.09 15.74 11.90
C TYR A 39 29.05 15.22 10.84
N TYR A 40 29.48 16.08 9.92
CA TYR A 40 30.47 15.71 8.93
C TYR A 40 31.52 16.80 8.74
N ARG A 41 32.70 16.37 8.30
CA ARG A 41 33.80 17.25 7.93
C ARG A 41 34.63 16.62 6.82
N VAL A 42 35.25 17.45 6.00
CA VAL A 42 36.12 17.03 4.90
C VAL A 42 37.48 17.70 5.04
N ARG A 43 38.53 17.09 4.50
CA ARG A 43 39.86 17.69 4.40
C ARG A 43 40.42 17.41 3.02
N ALA A 44 41.16 18.37 2.46
CA ALA A 44 41.83 18.20 1.19
C ALA A 44 43.09 17.33 1.36
N TYR A 45 43.53 16.69 0.28
CA TYR A 45 44.89 16.17 0.19
C TYR A 45 45.80 17.27 -0.34
N GLU A 46 46.81 17.62 0.46
CA GLU A 46 47.88 18.54 0.06
C GLU A 46 49.14 17.74 -0.31
N ALA A 47 50.11 18.40 -0.94
CA ALA A 47 51.36 17.77 -1.38
C ALA A 47 52.14 17.09 -0.23
N THR A 48 51.88 17.47 1.01
CA THR A 48 52.55 16.94 2.21
C THR A 48 51.66 15.99 3.04
N GLY A 49 50.49 15.61 2.53
CA GLY A 49 49.53 14.74 3.22
C GLY A 49 48.17 15.41 3.44
N PRO A 50 47.32 14.85 4.33
CA PRO A 50 45.99 15.40 4.59
C PRO A 50 46.10 16.80 5.21
N GLY A 51 45.39 17.76 4.63
CA GLY A 51 45.29 19.13 5.13
C GLY A 51 44.38 19.24 6.36
N ARG A 52 44.06 20.48 6.73
CA ARG A 52 43.13 20.75 7.85
C ARG A 52 41.70 20.33 7.48
N TYR A 53 40.95 19.90 8.49
CA TYR A 53 39.52 19.70 8.33
C TYR A 53 38.81 21.04 8.06
N SER A 54 37.75 20.95 7.28
CA SER A 54 36.72 21.97 7.17
C SER A 54 36.10 22.25 8.53
N GLN A 55 35.32 23.34 8.61
CA GLN A 55 34.36 23.47 9.69
C GLN A 55 33.46 22.22 9.78
N VAL A 56 33.06 21.89 11.00
CA VAL A 56 32.09 20.82 11.24
C VAL A 56 30.74 21.30 10.76
N MET A 57 30.13 20.52 9.88
CA MET A 57 28.78 20.74 9.40
C MET A 57 27.86 19.77 10.13
N SER A 58 26.67 20.22 10.50
CA SER A 58 25.65 19.38 11.09
C SER A 58 24.45 19.31 10.15
N VAL A 59 23.90 18.11 10.02
CA VAL A 59 22.69 17.87 9.24
C VAL A 59 21.86 16.83 9.98
N THR A 60 20.59 17.15 10.16
CA THR A 60 19.60 16.17 10.63
C THR A 60 19.02 15.49 9.41
N THR A 61 19.11 14.16 9.37
CA THR A 61 18.43 13.39 8.32
C THR A 61 16.94 13.67 8.43
N VAL A 62 16.29 13.89 7.29
CA VAL A 62 14.84 14.10 7.28
C VAL A 62 14.19 12.85 7.91
N PRO A 63 13.28 13.00 8.89
CA PRO A 63 12.47 11.88 9.34
C PRO A 63 11.76 11.31 8.11
N THR A 64 11.92 10.01 7.88
CA THR A 64 11.12 9.29 6.88
C THR A 64 9.66 9.36 7.37
N VAL A 65 8.84 10.18 6.71
CA VAL A 65 7.39 10.31 6.99
C VAL A 65 6.57 9.23 6.28
N GLY A 66 7.25 8.25 5.69
CA GLY A 66 6.70 7.14 4.91
C GLY A 66 7.83 6.36 4.24
N LEU A 67 7.45 5.40 3.39
CA LEU A 67 8.40 4.61 2.62
C LEU A 67 9.13 5.48 1.61
N ILE A 68 10.46 5.31 1.51
CA ILE A 68 11.27 5.92 0.45
C ILE A 68 11.99 4.81 -0.33
N ILE A 69 11.89 4.84 -1.66
CA ILE A 69 12.67 3.96 -2.53
C ILE A 69 13.65 4.81 -3.33
N HIS A 70 14.93 4.70 -2.98
CA HIS A 70 16.00 5.37 -3.68
C HIS A 70 16.48 4.53 -4.85
N ALA A 71 16.16 5.00 -6.06
CA ALA A 71 16.65 4.42 -7.30
C ALA A 71 18.08 4.85 -7.61
N THR A 72 18.94 3.87 -7.89
CA THR A 72 20.21 4.10 -8.58
C THR A 72 20.13 3.51 -9.98
N PHE A 73 20.53 4.26 -11.00
CA PHE A 73 20.53 3.79 -12.40
C PHE A 73 21.96 3.50 -12.86
N ASP A 74 22.20 2.32 -13.42
CA ASP A 74 23.53 2.00 -13.96
C ASP A 74 23.74 2.57 -15.38
N SER A 75 24.91 2.31 -15.96
CA SER A 75 25.28 2.77 -17.31
C SER A 75 24.44 2.16 -18.42
N SER A 76 23.78 1.02 -18.19
CA SER A 76 22.87 0.40 -19.16
C SER A 76 21.58 1.19 -19.35
N ILE A 77 21.22 2.05 -18.38
CA ILE A 77 20.12 3.01 -18.47
C ILE A 77 20.65 4.39 -18.84
N THR A 78 21.53 4.95 -18.01
CA THR A 78 21.99 6.35 -18.15
C THR A 78 22.75 6.61 -19.44
N GLY A 79 23.38 5.59 -20.02
CA GLY A 79 24.07 5.68 -21.31
C GLY A 79 23.17 5.59 -22.55
N ARG A 80 21.85 5.40 -22.39
CA ARG A 80 20.94 5.20 -23.53
C ARG A 80 20.26 6.47 -24.02
N PRO A 81 19.94 6.56 -25.33
CA PRO A 81 19.18 7.69 -25.87
C PRO A 81 17.81 7.89 -25.23
N ASN A 82 17.17 6.82 -24.73
CA ASN A 82 15.87 6.85 -24.07
C ASN A 82 15.95 6.79 -22.53
N ALA A 83 17.12 7.09 -21.93
CA ALA A 83 17.33 7.06 -20.47
C ALA A 83 16.22 7.79 -19.70
N ALA A 84 15.89 9.02 -20.10
CA ALA A 84 14.86 9.83 -19.45
C ALA A 84 13.47 9.15 -19.41
N ALA A 85 13.11 8.39 -20.46
CA ALA A 85 11.84 7.67 -20.50
C ALA A 85 11.83 6.45 -19.57
N ILE A 86 12.97 5.74 -19.49
CA ILE A 86 13.14 4.59 -18.59
C ILE A 86 13.12 5.06 -17.13
N GLU A 87 13.92 6.09 -16.81
CA GLU A 87 14.00 6.67 -15.46
C GLU A 87 12.65 7.23 -15.01
N ALA A 88 11.92 7.95 -15.89
CA ALA A 88 10.59 8.45 -15.57
C ALA A 88 9.57 7.34 -15.32
N MET A 89 9.66 6.23 -16.05
CA MET A 89 8.81 5.05 -15.84
C MET A 89 9.12 4.39 -14.49
N ILE A 90 10.40 4.19 -14.16
CA ILE A 90 10.81 3.60 -12.88
C ILE A 90 10.38 4.49 -11.71
N ASN A 91 10.59 5.81 -11.81
CA ASN A 91 10.14 6.75 -10.79
C ASN A 91 8.61 6.77 -10.65
N ARG A 92 7.85 6.52 -11.73
CA ARG A 92 6.39 6.34 -11.65
C ARG A 92 6.03 5.07 -10.88
N ALA A 93 6.67 3.94 -11.17
CA ALA A 93 6.49 2.70 -10.41
C ALA A 93 6.81 2.92 -8.92
N ILE A 94 7.96 3.52 -8.60
CA ILE A 94 8.37 3.85 -7.22
C ILE A 94 7.31 4.70 -6.52
N SER A 95 6.79 5.74 -7.19
CA SER A 95 5.81 6.63 -6.57
C SER A 95 4.53 5.91 -6.13
N ILE A 96 4.18 4.78 -6.76
CA ILE A 96 3.05 3.95 -6.33
C ILE A 96 3.34 3.39 -4.93
N TYR A 97 4.50 2.77 -4.71
CA TYR A 97 4.87 2.23 -3.39
C TYR A 97 5.03 3.31 -2.32
N GLU A 98 5.73 4.40 -2.62
CA GLU A 98 5.93 5.51 -1.65
C GLU A 98 4.60 6.18 -1.26
N SER A 99 3.61 6.15 -2.14
CA SER A 99 2.26 6.64 -1.85
C SER A 99 1.37 5.62 -1.14
N LEU A 100 1.69 4.34 -1.30
CA LEU A 100 0.89 3.22 -0.82
C LEU A 100 1.35 2.73 0.54
N LEU A 101 2.63 2.88 0.92
CA LEU A 101 3.22 2.31 2.13
C LEU A 101 3.78 3.38 3.07
N SER A 102 3.50 3.24 4.37
CA SER A 102 3.82 4.24 5.40
C SER A 102 5.02 3.92 6.27
N ASP A 103 5.66 2.76 6.06
CA ASP A 103 6.85 2.34 6.79
C ASP A 103 7.97 3.36 6.64
N PRO A 104 8.51 3.90 7.74
CA PRO A 104 9.51 4.96 7.68
C PRO A 104 10.91 4.40 7.36
N ILE A 105 11.05 3.56 6.34
CA ILE A 105 12.31 2.96 5.91
C ILE A 105 12.74 3.49 4.54
N THR A 106 14.04 3.37 4.26
CA THR A 106 14.58 3.60 2.92
C THR A 106 14.99 2.28 2.30
N ILE A 107 14.57 2.06 1.06
CA ILE A 107 14.93 0.91 0.22
C ILE A 107 15.88 1.42 -0.88
N GLN A 108 17.01 0.74 -1.05
CA GLN A 108 18.04 1.07 -2.04
C GLN A 108 17.99 0.05 -3.17
N ILE A 109 17.54 0.46 -4.36
CA ILE A 109 17.43 -0.45 -5.51
C ILE A 109 18.30 0.05 -6.65
N LEU A 110 19.14 -0.83 -7.18
CA LEU A 110 19.86 -0.58 -8.43
C LEU A 110 19.01 -1.07 -9.61
N PHE A 111 18.72 -0.19 -10.54
CA PHE A 111 17.97 -0.48 -11.75
C PHE A 111 18.90 -0.62 -12.95
N ARG A 112 18.60 -1.63 -13.76
CA ARG A 112 19.35 -2.01 -14.96
C ARG A 112 18.38 -2.27 -16.11
N TYR A 113 18.83 -1.99 -17.32
CA TYR A 113 18.14 -2.36 -18.55
C TYR A 113 19.14 -3.12 -19.41
N SER A 114 19.21 -4.44 -19.27
CA SER A 114 20.32 -5.25 -19.82
C SER A 114 19.83 -6.58 -20.37
N THR A 115 20.61 -7.22 -21.22
CA THR A 115 20.42 -8.64 -21.61
C THR A 115 21.21 -9.60 -20.73
N THR A 116 21.83 -9.10 -19.66
CA THR A 116 22.65 -9.86 -18.72
C THR A 116 22.25 -9.60 -17.27
N ALA A 117 22.44 -10.60 -16.42
CA ALA A 117 22.40 -10.47 -14.97
C ALA A 117 23.54 -9.56 -14.46
N PRO A 118 23.54 -9.16 -13.17
CA PRO A 118 24.53 -8.22 -12.62
C PRO A 118 25.97 -8.72 -12.69
N ASP A 119 26.18 -10.04 -12.67
CA ASP A 119 27.49 -10.69 -12.80
C ASP A 119 27.98 -10.81 -14.25
N GLY A 120 27.17 -10.34 -15.22
CA GLY A 120 27.46 -10.38 -16.65
C GLY A 120 26.97 -11.65 -17.37
N THR A 121 26.40 -12.62 -16.65
CA THR A 121 25.82 -13.81 -17.29
C THR A 121 24.60 -13.45 -18.16
N PRO A 122 24.43 -14.02 -19.37
CA PRO A 122 23.26 -13.75 -20.19
C PRO A 122 21.95 -14.14 -19.48
N LEU A 123 20.92 -13.31 -19.61
CA LEU A 123 19.58 -13.65 -19.15
C LEU A 123 19.06 -14.88 -19.91
N GLY A 124 18.33 -15.75 -19.20
CA GLY A 124 17.75 -16.95 -19.77
C GLY A 124 16.77 -16.67 -20.91
N GLN A 125 16.58 -17.66 -21.79
CA GLN A 125 15.57 -17.56 -22.84
C GLN A 125 14.18 -17.39 -22.23
N GLY A 126 13.46 -16.34 -22.64
CA GLY A 126 12.12 -16.04 -22.14
C GLY A 126 12.06 -15.18 -20.88
N THR A 127 13.21 -14.82 -20.29
CA THR A 127 13.25 -13.89 -19.16
C THR A 127 12.82 -12.49 -19.61
N ILE A 128 11.69 -12.02 -19.11
CA ILE A 128 11.16 -10.67 -19.39
C ILE A 128 11.89 -9.63 -18.53
N SER A 129 12.03 -9.96 -17.26
CA SER A 129 12.70 -9.17 -16.24
C SER A 129 13.23 -10.13 -15.16
N GLN A 130 14.10 -9.61 -14.30
CA GLN A 130 14.70 -10.37 -13.22
C GLN A 130 15.00 -9.43 -12.05
N SER A 131 14.77 -9.92 -10.85
CA SER A 131 15.23 -9.30 -9.63
C SER A 131 16.36 -10.11 -8.97
N ASN A 132 17.18 -9.42 -8.19
CA ASN A 132 18.13 -10.01 -7.28
C ASN A 132 17.91 -9.37 -5.92
N TRP A 133 17.84 -10.18 -4.87
CA TRP A 133 17.48 -9.70 -3.53
C TRP A 133 18.40 -10.27 -2.44
N VAL A 134 18.43 -9.57 -1.32
CA VAL A 134 19.13 -9.99 -0.10
C VAL A 134 18.14 -10.59 0.88
N PHE A 135 18.41 -11.80 1.40
CA PHE A 135 17.61 -12.40 2.48
C PHE A 135 18.41 -12.57 3.77
N TYR A 136 17.72 -12.47 4.90
CA TYR A 136 18.28 -12.69 6.23
C TYR A 136 17.70 -13.96 6.86
N GLY A 137 18.53 -14.74 7.56
CA GLY A 137 18.02 -15.82 8.41
C GLY A 137 17.56 -15.26 9.75
N VAL A 138 16.25 -15.09 9.93
CA VAL A 138 15.68 -14.59 11.19
C VAL A 138 14.96 -15.75 11.90
N PRO A 139 15.27 -16.06 13.17
CA PRO A 139 14.56 -17.10 13.91
C PRO A 139 13.05 -16.86 13.89
N TRP A 140 12.25 -17.94 13.74
CA TRP A 140 10.78 -17.87 13.68
C TRP A 140 10.19 -16.94 14.75
N SER A 141 10.56 -17.15 16.01
CA SER A 141 10.01 -16.38 17.12
C SER A 141 10.35 -14.89 17.03
N SER A 142 11.55 -14.56 16.54
CA SER A 142 11.98 -13.17 16.39
C SER A 142 11.16 -12.46 15.30
N PHE A 143 11.01 -13.10 14.13
CA PHE A 143 10.25 -12.51 13.03
C PHE A 143 8.75 -12.39 13.37
N ILE A 144 8.14 -13.44 13.90
CA ILE A 144 6.70 -13.44 14.20
C ILE A 144 6.34 -12.49 15.34
N ASN A 145 7.22 -12.32 16.33
CA ASN A 145 7.00 -11.30 17.37
C ASN A 145 7.11 -9.88 16.80
N ALA A 146 8.05 -9.65 15.89
CA ALA A 146 8.19 -8.37 15.19
C ALA A 146 6.95 -8.07 14.34
N LEU A 147 6.53 -9.01 13.48
CA LEU A 147 5.34 -8.88 12.64
C LEU A 147 4.05 -8.63 13.44
N ARG A 148 3.88 -9.30 14.60
CA ARG A 148 2.73 -9.05 15.49
C ARG A 148 2.79 -7.70 16.17
N ALA A 149 3.99 -7.22 16.54
CA ALA A 149 4.17 -5.91 17.14
C ALA A 149 3.97 -4.78 16.13
N ASP A 150 4.23 -5.06 14.87
CA ASP A 150 4.13 -4.13 13.76
C ASP A 150 2.70 -3.96 13.22
N ALA A 151 1.79 -4.88 13.56
CA ALA A 151 0.41 -4.89 13.08
C ALA A 151 -0.34 -3.55 13.25
N LYS A 152 -0.58 -2.84 12.15
CA LYS A 152 -1.26 -1.53 12.13
C LYS A 152 -2.55 -1.53 11.32
N THR A 153 -2.76 -2.49 10.42
CA THR A 153 -3.94 -2.58 9.56
C THR A 153 -4.92 -3.67 10.02
N SER A 154 -6.13 -3.66 9.47
CA SER A 154 -7.10 -4.75 9.71
C SER A 154 -6.64 -6.07 9.09
N ASN A 155 -5.92 -6.00 7.97
CA ASN A 155 -5.38 -7.19 7.33
C ASN A 155 -4.30 -7.82 8.22
N ASP A 156 -3.43 -7.01 8.85
CA ASP A 156 -2.45 -7.51 9.82
C ASP A 156 -3.12 -8.26 10.96
N ASN A 157 -4.18 -7.69 11.51
CA ASN A 157 -4.90 -8.30 12.62
C ASN A 157 -5.53 -9.64 12.22
N LEU A 158 -6.12 -9.73 11.02
CA LEU A 158 -6.66 -10.98 10.47
C LEU A 158 -5.56 -12.01 10.22
N ALA A 159 -4.48 -11.58 9.57
CA ALA A 159 -3.33 -12.40 9.21
C ALA A 159 -2.64 -12.96 10.45
N ASN A 160 -2.35 -12.10 11.43
CA ASN A 160 -1.70 -12.45 12.68
C ASN A 160 -2.53 -13.42 13.54
N ALA A 161 -3.86 -13.31 13.49
CA ALA A 161 -4.75 -14.27 14.16
C ALA A 161 -4.65 -15.69 13.56
N SER A 162 -4.20 -15.83 12.31
CA SER A 162 -3.97 -17.12 11.67
C SER A 162 -2.62 -17.76 11.97
N LEU A 163 -1.69 -17.02 12.59
CA LEU A 163 -0.33 -17.49 12.88
C LEU A 163 -0.31 -18.41 14.12
N PRO A 164 0.25 -19.63 14.02
CA PRO A 164 0.25 -20.58 15.13
C PRO A 164 1.18 -20.14 16.27
N GLY A 165 0.95 -20.71 17.47
CA GLY A 165 1.85 -20.55 18.60
C GLY A 165 3.15 -21.34 18.47
N SER A 166 3.13 -22.47 17.77
CA SER A 166 4.31 -23.27 17.45
C SER A 166 4.96 -22.83 16.14
N ALA A 167 6.28 -22.98 16.04
CA ALA A 167 7.04 -22.62 14.85
C ALA A 167 6.67 -23.48 13.64
N LEU A 168 6.45 -22.85 12.48
CA LEU A 168 6.27 -23.56 11.19
C LEU A 168 7.60 -23.92 10.53
N SER A 169 8.67 -23.22 10.87
CA SER A 169 10.04 -23.44 10.40
C SER A 169 11.05 -23.00 11.46
N ALA A 170 12.33 -23.32 11.28
CA ALA A 170 13.39 -22.81 12.16
C ALA A 170 13.56 -21.30 11.99
N ASN A 171 13.65 -20.84 10.74
CA ASN A 171 13.79 -19.42 10.40
C ASN A 171 12.74 -18.98 9.39
N ILE A 172 12.48 -17.67 9.42
CA ILE A 172 11.91 -16.92 8.30
C ILE A 172 13.04 -16.23 7.55
N LYS A 173 12.89 -16.13 6.23
CA LYS A 173 13.81 -15.49 5.29
C LYS A 173 13.20 -14.21 4.73
N PRO A 174 13.03 -13.15 5.55
CA PRO A 174 12.60 -11.87 5.00
C PRO A 174 13.66 -11.31 4.05
N ALA A 175 13.20 -10.57 3.05
CA ALA A 175 14.08 -9.70 2.28
C ALA A 175 14.67 -8.61 3.19
N SER A 176 15.78 -8.01 2.78
CA SER A 176 16.46 -6.97 3.55
C SER A 176 15.51 -5.82 3.95
N ALA A 177 14.77 -5.26 2.98
CA ALA A 177 13.78 -4.23 3.26
C ALA A 177 12.60 -4.75 4.12
N ASN A 178 12.06 -5.95 3.85
CA ASN A 178 10.94 -6.49 4.62
C ASN A 178 11.27 -6.69 6.11
N GLY A 179 12.49 -7.13 6.43
CA GLY A 179 12.89 -7.23 7.83
C GLY A 179 12.92 -5.86 8.51
N ARG A 180 13.33 -4.79 7.80
CA ARG A 180 13.34 -3.43 8.36
C ARG A 180 11.95 -2.84 8.51
N ALA A 181 11.00 -3.22 7.65
CA ALA A 181 9.60 -2.80 7.75
C ALA A 181 9.01 -3.19 9.12
N VAL A 182 9.26 -4.44 9.56
CA VAL A 182 8.93 -4.92 10.92
C VAL A 182 9.98 -4.55 12.00
N ALA A 183 10.77 -3.51 11.79
CA ALA A 183 11.80 -3.01 12.72
C ALA A 183 12.93 -3.97 13.11
N LEU A 184 13.26 -4.97 12.27
CA LEU A 184 14.44 -5.82 12.45
C LEU A 184 15.69 -5.21 11.79
N ASN A 185 16.86 -5.58 12.31
CA ASN A 185 18.14 -5.13 11.76
C ASN A 185 18.58 -5.99 10.56
N THR A 186 18.03 -5.68 9.39
CA THR A 186 18.35 -6.34 8.11
C THR A 186 18.81 -5.29 7.11
N PRO A 187 20.06 -4.79 7.17
CA PRO A 187 20.52 -3.69 6.31
C PRO A 187 20.69 -4.13 4.84
N PRO A 188 20.84 -3.18 3.90
CA PRO A 188 21.28 -3.50 2.55
C PRO A 188 22.61 -4.29 2.57
N ALA A 189 22.80 -5.19 1.60
CA ALA A 189 24.01 -6.00 1.52
C ALA A 189 24.41 -6.40 0.10
N MET A 190 23.74 -5.92 -0.94
CA MET A 190 24.04 -6.27 -2.33
C MET A 190 24.95 -5.22 -2.98
N PHE A 191 25.99 -5.70 -3.68
CA PHE A 191 26.84 -4.88 -4.54
C PHE A 191 26.31 -4.85 -5.98
N ALA A 192 26.75 -3.87 -6.78
CA ALA A 192 26.26 -3.66 -8.13
C ALA A 192 26.47 -4.85 -9.10
N ASN A 193 27.41 -5.75 -8.79
CA ASN A 193 27.66 -6.98 -9.54
C ASN A 193 26.81 -8.18 -9.06
N GLY A 194 25.86 -7.95 -8.14
CA GLY A 194 24.97 -8.98 -7.59
C GLY A 194 25.55 -9.80 -6.44
N THR A 195 26.81 -9.59 -6.04
CA THR A 195 27.33 -10.28 -4.85
C THR A 195 26.74 -9.72 -3.57
N VAL A 196 26.55 -10.58 -2.57
CA VAL A 196 26.00 -10.20 -1.27
C VAL A 196 27.09 -10.25 -0.21
N GLY A 197 27.24 -9.17 0.56
CA GLY A 197 28.22 -9.05 1.63
C GLY A 197 28.05 -7.77 2.44
N ASN A 198 28.71 -7.71 3.58
CA ASN A 198 28.65 -6.53 4.44
C ASN A 198 29.14 -5.28 3.69
N GLY A 199 28.40 -4.17 3.80
CA GLY A 199 28.70 -2.91 3.11
C GLY A 199 28.17 -2.81 1.67
N GLY A 200 27.46 -3.81 1.16
CA GLY A 200 26.73 -3.70 -0.10
C GLY A 200 25.61 -2.66 0.02
N PRO A 201 25.54 -1.63 -0.83
CA PRO A 201 24.64 -0.49 -0.62
C PRO A 201 23.18 -0.76 -1.01
N TYR A 202 22.89 -1.87 -1.70
CA TYR A 202 21.56 -2.15 -2.25
C TYR A 202 20.83 -3.26 -1.50
N ASP A 203 19.51 -3.11 -1.38
CA ASP A 203 18.58 -4.15 -0.93
C ASP A 203 18.34 -5.20 -2.02
N GLY A 204 18.40 -4.74 -3.27
CA GLY A 204 18.30 -5.59 -4.44
C GLY A 204 18.61 -4.86 -5.74
N ILE A 205 18.53 -5.60 -6.83
CA ILE A 205 18.74 -5.12 -8.19
C ILE A 205 17.53 -5.53 -9.03
N VAL A 206 16.99 -4.60 -9.80
CA VAL A 206 15.93 -4.86 -10.79
C VAL A 206 16.54 -4.74 -12.18
N THR A 207 16.41 -5.79 -12.99
CA THR A 207 16.88 -5.82 -14.38
C THR A 207 15.72 -6.06 -15.32
N LEU A 208 15.37 -5.05 -16.12
CA LEU A 208 14.47 -5.25 -17.26
C LEU A 208 15.26 -5.76 -18.47
N ASN A 209 14.76 -6.81 -19.14
CA ASN A 209 15.47 -7.38 -20.29
C ASN A 209 15.41 -6.44 -21.50
N SER A 210 16.55 -5.88 -21.90
CA SER A 210 16.59 -4.95 -23.03
C SER A 210 16.39 -5.57 -24.43
N ALA A 211 16.32 -6.90 -24.53
CA ALA A 211 15.92 -7.59 -25.76
C ALA A 211 14.40 -7.73 -25.91
N VAL A 212 13.61 -7.37 -24.89
CA VAL A 212 12.16 -7.51 -24.87
C VAL A 212 11.50 -6.20 -25.33
N PRO A 213 10.41 -6.27 -26.13
CA PRO A 213 9.72 -5.08 -26.64
C PRO A 213 8.92 -4.39 -25.53
N PHE A 214 9.61 -3.58 -24.72
CA PHE A 214 9.00 -2.79 -23.66
C PHE A 214 8.46 -1.45 -24.16
N GLN A 215 7.32 -1.04 -23.61
CA GLN A 215 6.82 0.32 -23.71
C GLN A 215 6.90 1.01 -22.36
N PHE A 216 7.56 2.18 -22.31
CA PHE A 216 7.81 2.94 -21.07
C PHE A 216 6.66 3.91 -20.71
N THR A 217 5.64 3.98 -21.54
CA THR A 217 4.45 4.83 -21.36
C THR A 217 3.20 4.03 -21.65
N ARG A 218 2.09 4.40 -21.01
CA ARG A 218 0.77 3.78 -21.21
C ARG A 218 -0.15 4.71 -22.02
N PRO A 219 -1.19 4.18 -22.71
CA PRO A 219 -1.59 2.77 -22.80
C PRO A 219 -0.61 1.94 -23.63
N VAL A 220 -0.44 0.67 -23.29
CA VAL A 220 0.53 -0.24 -23.93
C VAL A 220 -0.07 -0.86 -25.19
N SER A 221 0.71 -0.92 -26.27
CA SER A 221 0.26 -1.58 -27.50
C SER A 221 0.21 -3.11 -27.35
N VAL A 222 -0.63 -3.77 -28.15
CA VAL A 222 -0.80 -5.24 -28.13
C VAL A 222 0.48 -6.04 -28.39
N SER A 223 1.50 -5.43 -28.99
CA SER A 223 2.79 -6.06 -29.29
C SER A 223 3.87 -5.83 -28.23
N ASN A 224 3.61 -4.96 -27.25
CA ASN A 224 4.61 -4.53 -26.28
C ASN A 224 4.24 -4.99 -24.87
N TYR A 225 5.26 -5.24 -24.05
CA TYR A 225 5.11 -5.43 -22.61
C TYR A 225 5.05 -4.08 -21.91
N ASP A 226 4.27 -4.01 -20.84
CA ASP A 226 4.24 -2.86 -19.94
C ASP A 226 5.48 -2.84 -19.07
N ALA A 227 6.40 -1.91 -19.35
CA ALA A 227 7.65 -1.81 -18.60
C ALA A 227 7.43 -1.46 -17.13
N GLN A 228 6.35 -0.73 -16.83
CA GLN A 228 6.03 -0.34 -15.46
C GLN A 228 5.56 -1.54 -14.65
N ARG A 229 4.63 -2.35 -15.18
CA ARG A 229 4.20 -3.60 -14.54
C ARG A 229 5.37 -4.55 -14.26
N SER A 230 6.27 -4.73 -15.22
CA SER A 230 7.47 -5.54 -14.99
C SER A 230 8.39 -4.92 -13.93
N THR A 231 8.49 -3.60 -13.85
CA THR A 231 9.29 -2.93 -12.81
C THR A 231 8.67 -3.13 -11.42
N GLU A 232 7.36 -2.94 -11.28
CA GLU A 232 6.62 -3.19 -10.04
C GLU A 232 6.78 -4.66 -9.62
N HIS A 233 6.68 -5.60 -10.56
CA HIS A 233 6.85 -7.03 -10.30
C HIS A 233 8.22 -7.34 -9.67
N GLU A 234 9.30 -6.91 -10.32
CA GLU A 234 10.64 -7.16 -9.80
C GLU A 234 10.92 -6.38 -8.49
N MET A 235 10.27 -5.23 -8.29
CA MET A 235 10.36 -4.49 -7.05
C MET A 235 9.68 -5.24 -5.91
N ASP A 236 8.48 -5.80 -6.12
CA ASP A 236 7.77 -6.63 -5.15
C ASP A 236 8.69 -7.72 -4.60
N GLU A 237 9.40 -8.43 -5.49
CA GLU A 237 10.32 -9.49 -5.11
C GLU A 237 11.50 -9.00 -4.26
N VAL A 238 12.11 -7.86 -4.64
CA VAL A 238 13.18 -7.21 -3.88
C VAL A 238 12.71 -6.84 -2.47
N ILE A 239 11.47 -6.35 -2.35
CA ILE A 239 10.98 -5.82 -1.09
C ILE A 239 10.34 -6.87 -0.19
N GLY A 240 9.93 -8.05 -0.70
CA GLY A 240 9.39 -9.08 0.19
C GLY A 240 8.63 -10.23 -0.45
N PHE A 241 8.14 -10.07 -1.69
CA PHE A 241 7.42 -11.12 -2.40
C PHE A 241 8.30 -12.32 -2.72
N GLY A 242 7.71 -13.51 -2.66
CA GLY A 242 8.36 -14.75 -3.04
C GLY A 242 8.08 -15.87 -2.06
N SER A 243 8.09 -17.09 -2.59
CA SER A 243 7.96 -18.34 -1.81
C SER A 243 9.27 -19.10 -1.80
N ARG A 244 9.57 -19.83 -0.72
CA ARG A 244 10.70 -20.78 -0.67
C ARG A 244 10.31 -22.24 -0.81
N LEU A 245 9.02 -22.53 -1.00
CA LEU A 245 8.49 -23.88 -0.88
C LEU A 245 8.94 -24.85 -1.99
N ASN A 246 9.46 -24.36 -3.13
CA ASN A 246 10.05 -25.15 -4.22
C ASN A 246 11.59 -25.15 -4.23
N ILE A 247 12.23 -24.57 -3.22
CA ILE A 247 13.70 -24.50 -3.10
C ILE A 247 14.15 -25.43 -1.97
N SER A 248 15.37 -25.95 -2.03
CA SER A 248 15.90 -26.83 -0.99
C SER A 248 15.98 -26.14 0.39
N GLY A 249 15.52 -26.83 1.42
CA GLY A 249 15.48 -26.36 2.81
C GLY A 249 14.06 -26.38 3.39
N ASN A 250 13.96 -26.06 4.68
CA ASN A 250 12.69 -26.02 5.43
C ASN A 250 12.37 -24.61 5.96
N ASP A 251 13.19 -23.62 5.64
CA ASP A 251 12.96 -22.23 6.03
C ASP A 251 11.96 -21.57 5.08
N LEU A 252 11.11 -20.71 5.62
CA LEU A 252 10.00 -20.07 4.90
C LEU A 252 10.34 -18.63 4.55
N ARG A 253 9.72 -18.10 3.49
CA ARG A 253 9.59 -16.64 3.30
C ARG A 253 8.33 -16.12 3.99
N PRO A 254 8.25 -14.80 4.27
CA PRO A 254 7.08 -14.17 4.88
C PRO A 254 5.76 -14.51 4.15
N GLN A 255 5.73 -14.50 2.81
CA GLN A 255 4.54 -14.84 2.04
C GLN A 255 4.05 -16.28 2.27
N ASP A 256 4.96 -17.23 2.50
CA ASP A 256 4.60 -18.64 2.79
C ASP A 256 3.78 -18.76 4.10
N LEU A 257 3.93 -17.77 4.99
CA LEU A 257 3.10 -17.61 6.19
C LEU A 257 1.65 -17.32 5.88
N PHE A 258 1.20 -17.27 4.61
CA PHE A 258 -0.21 -17.09 4.27
C PHE A 258 -0.66 -17.99 3.11
N SER A 259 0.01 -19.14 2.92
CA SER A 259 -0.34 -20.18 1.93
C SER A 259 -1.26 -21.26 2.50
N TRP A 260 -2.44 -21.45 1.89
CA TRP A 260 -3.49 -22.38 2.33
C TRP A 260 -3.95 -23.31 1.21
N SER A 261 -4.47 -24.48 1.57
CA SER A 261 -5.12 -25.42 0.63
C SER A 261 -6.63 -25.54 0.83
N SER A 262 -7.11 -25.21 2.02
CA SER A 262 -8.54 -25.10 2.37
C SER A 262 -8.69 -24.33 3.70
N PRO A 263 -9.91 -23.91 4.10
CA PRO A 263 -10.13 -23.25 5.37
C PRO A 263 -9.56 -24.05 6.56
N GLY A 264 -8.70 -23.42 7.35
CA GLY A 264 -8.03 -24.02 8.50
C GLY A 264 -6.85 -24.96 8.16
N VAL A 265 -6.56 -25.21 6.89
CA VAL A 265 -5.50 -26.12 6.45
C VAL A 265 -4.44 -25.36 5.65
N ARG A 266 -3.30 -25.14 6.30
CA ARG A 266 -2.14 -24.50 5.71
C ARG A 266 -1.40 -25.47 4.78
N ASN A 267 -0.90 -24.98 3.64
CA ASN A 267 -0.05 -25.76 2.76
C ASN A 267 1.34 -25.11 2.61
N LEU A 268 2.34 -25.78 3.18
CA LEU A 268 3.75 -25.37 3.20
C LEU A 268 4.64 -26.34 2.42
N THR A 269 4.12 -26.96 1.38
CA THR A 269 4.90 -27.86 0.51
C THR A 269 4.91 -27.34 -0.92
N SER A 270 5.77 -27.91 -1.75
CA SER A 270 5.78 -27.65 -3.19
C SER A 270 4.62 -28.34 -3.95
N SER A 271 3.78 -29.12 -3.27
CA SER A 271 2.75 -29.95 -3.88
C SER A 271 1.34 -29.70 -3.32
N GLY A 272 0.32 -30.10 -4.08
CA GLY A 272 -1.09 -29.84 -3.74
C GLY A 272 -1.48 -28.37 -3.91
N SER A 273 -2.77 -28.06 -4.05
CA SER A 273 -3.21 -26.68 -4.32
C SER A 273 -2.80 -25.72 -3.21
N ARG A 274 -2.37 -24.52 -3.61
CA ARG A 274 -2.04 -23.40 -2.72
C ARG A 274 -2.73 -22.11 -3.17
N TYR A 275 -3.24 -21.36 -2.21
CA TYR A 275 -3.73 -20.01 -2.42
C TYR A 275 -3.35 -19.09 -1.25
N PHE A 276 -3.19 -17.82 -1.58
CA PHE A 276 -2.95 -16.74 -0.62
C PHE A 276 -4.24 -16.40 0.12
N SER A 277 -4.17 -16.37 1.44
CA SER A 277 -5.27 -16.01 2.32
C SER A 277 -4.80 -15.49 3.66
N ILE A 278 -5.45 -14.43 4.14
CA ILE A 278 -5.12 -13.75 5.39
C ILE A 278 -6.09 -14.07 6.54
N ASN A 279 -7.10 -14.91 6.31
CA ASN A 279 -8.15 -15.22 7.28
C ASN A 279 -8.27 -16.73 7.52
N SER A 280 -7.14 -17.38 7.78
CA SER A 280 -7.06 -18.82 8.03
C SER A 280 -7.60 -19.67 6.87
N GLY A 281 -7.39 -19.23 5.62
CA GLY A 281 -7.85 -19.94 4.43
C GLY A 281 -9.34 -19.74 4.11
N GLY A 282 -10.07 -18.90 4.83
CA GLY A 282 -11.52 -18.68 4.63
C GLY A 282 -11.87 -17.96 3.33
N THR A 283 -10.95 -17.16 2.79
CA THR A 283 -11.10 -16.43 1.52
C THR A 283 -9.89 -16.64 0.65
N ILE A 284 -10.12 -16.94 -0.63
CA ILE A 284 -9.08 -17.07 -1.65
C ILE A 284 -8.83 -15.68 -2.23
N ILE A 285 -7.63 -15.13 -2.03
CA ILE A 285 -7.24 -13.83 -2.62
C ILE A 285 -6.64 -14.06 -4.01
N ALA A 286 -5.64 -14.93 -4.09
CA ALA A 286 -5.00 -15.35 -5.34
C ALA A 286 -4.49 -16.78 -5.22
N TYR A 287 -4.55 -17.55 -6.29
CA TYR A 287 -3.88 -18.85 -6.34
C TYR A 287 -2.40 -18.65 -6.59
N PHE A 288 -1.54 -19.44 -5.95
CA PHE A 288 -0.11 -19.41 -6.25
C PHE A 288 0.19 -20.19 -7.53
N ASN A 289 1.19 -19.75 -8.26
CA ASN A 289 1.79 -20.54 -9.33
C ASN A 289 2.49 -21.77 -8.73
N GLN A 290 2.33 -22.88 -9.43
CA GLN A 290 2.82 -24.20 -9.02
C GLN A 290 3.43 -24.98 -10.20
N ASN A 291 3.69 -24.30 -11.31
CA ASN A 291 4.43 -24.88 -12.41
C ASN A 291 5.86 -25.20 -11.93
N SER A 292 6.34 -26.41 -12.18
CA SER A 292 7.69 -26.85 -11.79
C SER A 292 8.83 -25.98 -12.34
N SER A 293 8.56 -25.20 -13.38
CA SER A 293 9.51 -24.28 -14.01
C SER A 293 9.23 -22.80 -13.74
N GLY A 294 8.20 -22.48 -12.95
CA GLY A 294 7.82 -21.10 -12.65
C GLY A 294 8.21 -20.67 -11.24
N ASP A 295 8.10 -19.37 -10.97
CA ASP A 295 8.25 -18.83 -9.62
C ASP A 295 7.04 -19.22 -8.76
N PHE A 296 7.29 -19.72 -7.55
CA PHE A 296 6.24 -20.17 -6.63
C PHE A 296 5.64 -19.02 -5.80
N GLY A 297 6.25 -17.84 -5.81
CA GLY A 297 5.73 -16.61 -5.19
C GLY A 297 4.75 -15.87 -6.08
N ASP A 298 4.76 -16.16 -7.38
CA ASP A 298 3.83 -15.58 -8.34
C ASP A 298 2.41 -16.09 -8.18
N TRP A 299 1.46 -15.30 -8.66
CA TRP A 299 0.08 -15.70 -8.85
C TRP A 299 -0.09 -16.57 -10.09
N LEU A 300 -0.91 -17.61 -9.95
CA LEU A 300 -1.36 -18.43 -11.05
C LEU A 300 -2.10 -17.54 -12.06
N SER A 301 -1.58 -17.51 -13.29
CA SER A 301 -2.11 -16.67 -14.36
C SER A 301 -3.03 -17.45 -15.29
N PRO A 302 -4.19 -16.88 -15.70
CA PRO A 302 -4.94 -17.40 -16.84
C PRO A 302 -4.21 -17.08 -18.16
N ALA A 303 -4.70 -17.68 -19.25
CA ALA A 303 -4.16 -17.42 -20.58
C ALA A 303 -4.30 -15.93 -20.98
N CYS A 304 -3.36 -15.44 -21.81
CA CYS A 304 -3.44 -14.10 -22.37
C CYS A 304 -4.54 -14.00 -23.46
N PRO A 305 -5.27 -12.87 -23.55
CA PRO A 305 -5.27 -11.76 -22.60
C PRO A 305 -5.99 -12.12 -21.29
N GLN A 306 -5.41 -11.69 -20.18
CA GLN A 306 -5.94 -11.92 -18.84
C GLN A 306 -7.15 -11.01 -18.59
N VAL A 307 -8.24 -11.56 -18.05
CA VAL A 307 -9.41 -10.75 -17.68
C VAL A 307 -9.08 -9.78 -16.54
N HIS A 308 -8.27 -10.24 -15.58
CA HIS A 308 -7.80 -9.46 -14.44
C HIS A 308 -6.27 -9.59 -14.33
N PRO A 309 -5.50 -8.72 -15.00
CA PRO A 309 -4.05 -8.74 -14.87
C PRO A 309 -3.65 -8.21 -13.48
N TYR A 310 -2.82 -8.98 -12.78
CA TYR A 310 -2.15 -8.58 -11.55
C TYR A 310 -0.65 -8.39 -11.79
N VAL A 311 0.02 -7.64 -10.92
CA VAL A 311 1.45 -7.35 -11.06
C VAL A 311 2.28 -8.64 -10.92
N GLN A 312 1.98 -9.48 -9.93
CA GLN A 312 2.68 -10.74 -9.66
C GLN A 312 2.13 -11.95 -10.43
N ASN A 313 1.40 -11.73 -11.52
CA ASN A 313 0.98 -12.84 -12.38
C ASN A 313 2.19 -13.55 -13.01
N ALA A 314 2.29 -14.87 -12.82
CA ALA A 314 3.33 -15.77 -13.37
C ALA A 314 3.52 -15.72 -14.89
N SER A 315 2.60 -15.10 -15.63
CA SER A 315 2.78 -14.81 -17.04
C SER A 315 2.34 -13.38 -17.31
N ILE A 316 3.28 -12.54 -17.71
CA ILE A 316 2.99 -11.17 -18.14
C ILE A 316 2.54 -11.22 -19.60
N CYS A 317 1.44 -10.54 -19.94
CA CYS A 317 0.91 -10.47 -21.29
C CYS A 317 1.25 -9.13 -21.96
N THR A 318 1.56 -9.15 -23.26
CA THR A 318 1.67 -7.91 -24.04
C THR A 318 0.31 -7.20 -24.15
N GLY A 319 0.33 -5.87 -24.28
CA GLY A 319 -0.87 -5.05 -24.37
C GLY A 319 -1.69 -4.97 -23.08
N GLN A 320 -1.18 -5.46 -21.95
CA GLN A 320 -1.87 -5.42 -20.66
C GLN A 320 -1.01 -4.74 -19.60
N SER A 321 -1.65 -3.89 -18.81
CA SER A 321 -1.05 -3.17 -17.70
C SER A 321 -1.83 -3.44 -16.42
N SER A 322 -1.15 -3.38 -15.29
CA SER A 322 -1.71 -3.43 -13.94
C SER A 322 -0.74 -2.73 -13.00
N ASP A 323 -1.24 -2.23 -11.88
CA ASP A 323 -0.46 -1.56 -10.85
C ASP A 323 -0.74 -2.21 -9.50
N VAL A 324 0.23 -2.13 -8.58
CA VAL A 324 -0.02 -2.46 -7.17
C VAL A 324 -1.00 -1.44 -6.58
N THR A 325 -1.98 -1.92 -5.85
CA THR A 325 -2.96 -1.07 -5.14
C THR A 325 -3.19 -1.62 -3.74
N ALA A 326 -3.80 -0.85 -2.85
CA ALA A 326 -4.11 -1.28 -1.48
C ALA A 326 -4.94 -2.58 -1.42
N THR A 327 -5.73 -2.84 -2.46
CA THR A 327 -6.68 -3.96 -2.53
C THR A 327 -6.24 -5.05 -3.49
N SER A 328 -5.19 -4.83 -4.29
CA SER A 328 -4.65 -5.89 -5.16
C SER A 328 -4.05 -7.00 -4.30
N PRO A 329 -3.96 -8.24 -4.82
CA PRO A 329 -3.28 -9.31 -4.11
C PRO A 329 -1.86 -8.94 -3.65
N GLU A 330 -1.14 -8.12 -4.42
CA GLU A 330 0.18 -7.59 -4.07
C GLU A 330 0.14 -6.65 -2.87
N GLY A 331 -0.73 -5.63 -2.88
CA GLY A 331 -0.83 -4.70 -1.76
C GLY A 331 -1.25 -5.39 -0.47
N VAL A 332 -2.22 -6.31 -0.55
CA VAL A 332 -2.64 -7.10 0.62
C VAL A 332 -1.52 -8.02 1.10
N ASN A 333 -0.70 -8.57 0.20
CA ASN A 333 0.43 -9.40 0.60
C ASN A 333 1.53 -8.58 1.28
N LEU A 334 1.94 -7.46 0.68
CA LEU A 334 2.93 -6.54 1.23
C LEU A 334 2.51 -6.06 2.63
N ASP A 335 1.22 -5.74 2.79
CA ASP A 335 0.60 -5.37 4.06
C ASP A 335 0.90 -6.42 5.15
N VAL A 336 0.40 -7.64 4.94
CA VAL A 336 0.46 -8.69 5.96
C VAL A 336 1.83 -9.32 6.19
N ILE A 337 2.80 -9.07 5.32
CA ILE A 337 4.20 -9.46 5.55
C ILE A 337 5.00 -8.40 6.29
N GLY A 338 4.37 -7.25 6.61
CA GLY A 338 4.88 -6.26 7.55
C GLY A 338 5.26 -4.92 6.92
N TYR A 339 4.72 -4.57 5.75
CA TYR A 339 4.66 -3.17 5.33
C TYR A 339 3.32 -2.60 5.76
N ASP A 340 3.24 -1.37 6.21
CA ASP A 340 1.95 -0.76 6.49
C ASP A 340 1.43 -0.08 5.24
N LEU A 341 0.24 -0.46 4.77
CA LEU A 341 -0.49 0.41 3.85
C LEU A 341 -0.61 1.79 4.52
N VAL A 342 -0.18 2.85 3.81
CA VAL A 342 -0.63 4.22 4.07
C VAL A 342 -2.11 4.05 4.24
N SER A 343 -2.58 4.32 5.46
CA SER A 343 -4.00 4.36 5.68
C SER A 343 -4.52 5.23 4.57
N ALA A 344 -5.33 4.64 3.69
CA ALA A 344 -6.29 5.42 2.96
C ALA A 344 -6.93 6.38 3.99
N PRO A 345 -7.77 7.33 3.59
CA PRO A 345 -9.00 7.40 4.32
C PRO A 345 -9.43 5.98 4.58
N GLN A 346 -9.23 5.60 5.83
CA GLN A 346 -10.21 4.83 6.49
C GLN A 346 -11.53 5.54 6.14
N THR A 347 -12.16 5.12 5.04
CA THR A 347 -13.26 4.24 5.29
C THR A 347 -12.73 3.16 6.22
N THR A 348 -12.74 3.49 7.52
CA THR A 348 -13.28 2.53 8.43
C THR A 348 -14.51 2.05 7.67
N ALA A 349 -14.58 0.78 7.30
CA ALA A 349 -15.89 0.21 7.08
C ALA A 349 -16.71 0.73 8.26
N ALA A 350 -17.60 1.69 8.02
CA ALA A 350 -17.87 2.74 8.99
C ALA A 350 -18.13 2.06 10.33
N ARG A 351 -17.27 2.29 11.35
CA ARG A 351 -17.52 1.65 12.66
C ARG A 351 -18.85 2.13 13.21
N ALA A 352 -19.26 3.33 12.78
CA ALA A 352 -20.62 3.84 12.76
C ALA A 352 -20.86 4.60 11.43
N ALA A 353 -21.91 4.32 10.67
CA ALA A 353 -22.48 5.28 9.70
C ALA A 353 -23.66 6.00 10.36
N VAL A 354 -24.01 7.20 9.91
CA VAL A 354 -25.02 8.03 10.59
C VAL A 354 -26.14 8.44 9.64
N ALA A 355 -27.38 8.13 9.98
CA ALA A 355 -28.59 8.59 9.31
C ALA A 355 -29.80 8.38 10.23
N ASP A 356 -30.93 9.05 9.96
CA ASP A 356 -32.17 8.85 10.72
C ASP A 356 -32.89 7.58 10.23
N PHE A 357 -32.73 6.47 10.95
CA PHE A 357 -33.33 5.18 10.56
C PHE A 357 -34.73 4.96 11.14
N ASN A 358 -35.15 5.79 12.11
CA ASN A 358 -36.44 5.65 12.78
C ASN A 358 -37.45 6.76 12.40
N GLY A 359 -37.01 7.78 11.66
CA GLY A 359 -37.81 8.88 11.15
C GLY A 359 -38.15 9.96 12.19
N ASP A 360 -37.40 10.07 13.29
CA ASP A 360 -37.64 11.05 14.35
C ASP A 360 -36.95 12.40 14.13
N GLY A 361 -36.27 12.56 12.99
CA GLY A 361 -35.49 13.74 12.62
C GLY A 361 -34.16 13.83 13.36
N LYS A 362 -33.69 12.75 14.00
CA LYS A 362 -32.40 12.68 14.68
C LYS A 362 -31.50 11.62 14.04
N PRO A 363 -30.19 11.90 13.91
CA PRO A 363 -29.29 10.92 13.33
C PRO A 363 -29.04 9.73 14.27
N ASP A 364 -29.20 8.51 13.76
CA ASP A 364 -28.92 7.23 14.43
C ASP A 364 -27.58 6.63 13.98
N TYR A 365 -27.02 5.71 14.75
CA TYR A 365 -25.76 5.02 14.39
C TYR A 365 -26.00 3.63 13.80
N VAL A 366 -25.29 3.30 12.72
CA VAL A 366 -25.15 1.95 12.19
C VAL A 366 -23.78 1.39 12.53
N LEU A 367 -23.72 0.48 13.50
CA LEU A 367 -22.48 -0.18 13.89
C LEU A 367 -22.33 -1.53 13.18
N ARG A 368 -21.09 -1.96 12.95
CA ARG A 368 -20.78 -3.28 12.37
C ARG A 368 -19.86 -4.08 13.28
N ASN A 369 -20.23 -5.32 13.56
CA ASN A 369 -19.32 -6.28 14.17
C ASN A 369 -18.34 -6.83 13.11
N ALA A 370 -17.04 -6.61 13.29
CA ALA A 370 -16.02 -7.01 12.32
C ALA A 370 -15.91 -8.54 12.13
N GLY A 371 -16.17 -9.34 13.17
CA GLY A 371 -16.07 -10.80 13.11
C GLY A 371 -17.30 -11.46 12.49
N SER A 372 -18.50 -11.08 12.95
CA SER A 372 -19.75 -11.67 12.46
C SER A 372 -20.34 -10.98 11.22
N ARG A 373 -19.88 -9.75 10.93
CA ARG A 373 -20.43 -8.84 9.90
C ARG A 373 -21.86 -8.37 10.18
N GLN A 374 -22.41 -8.66 11.36
CA GLN A 374 -23.74 -8.20 11.77
C GLN A 374 -23.72 -6.68 11.92
N THR A 375 -24.75 -6.00 11.39
CA THR A 375 -24.99 -4.60 11.69
C THR A 375 -25.96 -4.43 12.86
N ALA A 376 -25.84 -3.32 13.59
CA ALA A 376 -26.76 -2.91 14.63
C ALA A 376 -27.06 -1.42 14.48
N LEU A 377 -28.33 -1.06 14.57
CA LEU A 377 -28.81 0.31 14.58
C LEU A 377 -28.96 0.74 16.04
N TRP A 378 -28.33 1.84 16.43
CA TRP A 378 -28.50 2.47 17.74
C TRP A 378 -29.23 3.78 17.54
N TYR A 379 -30.43 3.85 18.11
CA TYR A 379 -31.28 5.01 18.04
C TYR A 379 -30.80 6.07 19.03
N LEU A 380 -30.71 7.32 18.57
CA LEU A 380 -30.13 8.41 19.35
C LEU A 380 -31.03 9.64 19.40
N ASN A 381 -31.03 10.33 20.55
CA ASN A 381 -31.58 11.66 20.68
C ASN A 381 -30.51 12.59 21.28
N ASN A 382 -29.86 13.39 20.42
CA ASN A 382 -28.77 14.32 20.81
C ASN A 382 -27.68 13.61 21.66
N ASN A 383 -27.12 12.51 21.13
CA ASN A 383 -26.14 11.63 21.78
C ASN A 383 -26.65 10.79 22.97
N ILE A 384 -27.95 10.84 23.29
CA ILE A 384 -28.56 9.94 24.27
C ILE A 384 -29.01 8.67 23.56
N PHE A 385 -28.53 7.51 24.01
CA PHE A 385 -29.00 6.20 23.56
C PHE A 385 -30.46 5.97 23.97
N VAL A 386 -31.36 5.81 23.00
CA VAL A 386 -32.80 5.58 23.24
C VAL A 386 -33.25 4.15 22.93
N GLY A 387 -32.50 3.42 22.12
CA GLY A 387 -32.80 2.02 21.80
C GLY A 387 -31.86 1.43 20.77
N ALA A 388 -32.03 0.14 20.45
CA ALA A 388 -31.27 -0.50 19.39
C ALA A 388 -32.05 -1.62 18.71
N ALA A 389 -31.69 -1.91 17.45
CA ALA A 389 -32.16 -3.05 16.69
C ALA A 389 -30.99 -3.69 15.93
N TYR A 390 -31.05 -5.00 15.68
CA TYR A 390 -30.11 -5.63 14.76
C TYR A 390 -30.53 -5.36 13.32
N GLY A 391 -29.61 -4.79 12.53
CA GLY A 391 -29.77 -4.67 11.08
C GLY A 391 -29.37 -5.95 10.37
N PRO A 392 -29.22 -5.95 9.04
CA PRO A 392 -28.82 -7.14 8.29
C PRO A 392 -27.32 -7.49 8.46
N THR A 393 -26.98 -8.75 8.20
CA THR A 393 -25.59 -9.25 8.19
C THR A 393 -24.96 -8.98 6.82
N LEU A 394 -23.82 -8.30 6.76
CA LEU A 394 -23.18 -8.03 5.47
C LEU A 394 -22.56 -9.29 4.87
N PRO A 395 -22.58 -9.46 3.52
CA PRO A 395 -21.94 -10.58 2.86
C PRO A 395 -20.42 -10.56 3.05
N ALA A 396 -19.78 -11.72 2.97
CA ALA A 396 -18.32 -11.81 3.05
C ALA A 396 -17.68 -11.03 1.89
N GLY A 397 -16.62 -10.28 2.18
CA GLY A 397 -15.93 -9.42 1.20
C GLY A 397 -16.58 -8.05 0.97
N TRP A 398 -17.76 -7.78 1.53
CA TRP A 398 -18.45 -6.49 1.39
C TRP A 398 -18.35 -5.66 2.68
N GLY A 399 -18.01 -4.39 2.52
CA GLY A 399 -17.97 -3.38 3.58
C GLY A 399 -19.10 -2.35 3.42
N LEU A 400 -19.57 -1.80 4.54
CA LEU A 400 -20.46 -0.62 4.55
C LEU A 400 -19.61 0.62 4.28
N ALA A 401 -19.83 1.24 3.13
CA ALA A 401 -19.11 2.44 2.68
C ALA A 401 -19.87 3.73 3.02
N GLY A 402 -21.21 3.67 3.04
CA GLY A 402 -22.05 4.83 3.39
C GLY A 402 -23.50 4.44 3.60
N VAL A 403 -24.28 5.39 4.11
CA VAL A 403 -25.74 5.29 4.27
C VAL A 403 -26.39 6.51 3.64
N ALA A 404 -27.43 6.30 2.86
CA ALA A 404 -28.20 7.36 2.20
C ALA A 404 -29.49 6.76 1.61
N ASP A 405 -30.52 7.56 1.38
CA ASP A 405 -31.76 7.12 0.74
C ASP A 405 -31.56 7.02 -0.80
N PHE A 406 -31.18 5.84 -1.30
CA PHE A 406 -30.82 5.65 -2.71
C PHE A 406 -32.05 5.55 -3.61
N ASN A 407 -33.16 5.03 -3.08
CA ASN A 407 -34.39 4.80 -3.84
C ASN A 407 -35.46 5.91 -3.65
N ARG A 408 -35.18 6.91 -2.82
CA ARG A 408 -36.04 8.05 -2.49
C ARG A 408 -37.35 7.64 -1.80
N ASP A 409 -37.31 6.60 -0.97
CA ASP A 409 -38.46 6.13 -0.20
C ASP A 409 -38.52 6.71 1.23
N SER A 410 -37.64 7.67 1.54
CA SER A 410 -37.44 8.32 2.84
C SER A 410 -36.83 7.42 3.92
N HIS A 411 -36.31 6.25 3.57
CA HIS A 411 -35.53 5.39 4.48
C HIS A 411 -34.07 5.36 4.05
N PRO A 412 -33.12 5.51 4.98
CA PRO A 412 -31.71 5.33 4.65
C PRO A 412 -31.40 3.88 4.26
N ASP A 413 -30.72 3.73 3.13
CA ASP A 413 -30.24 2.47 2.59
C ASP A 413 -28.73 2.31 2.86
N TYR A 414 -28.19 1.12 2.58
CA TYR A 414 -26.75 0.85 2.70
C TYR A 414 -26.06 0.89 1.34
N GLY A 415 -25.00 1.70 1.22
CA GLY A 415 -24.03 1.65 0.14
C GLY A 415 -22.86 0.73 0.51
N LEU A 416 -22.68 -0.36 -0.22
CA LEU A 416 -21.64 -1.35 0.03
C LEU A 416 -20.56 -1.33 -1.04
N PHE A 417 -19.34 -1.64 -0.63
CA PHE A 417 -18.18 -1.78 -1.50
C PHE A 417 -17.46 -3.10 -1.28
N ASN A 418 -17.02 -3.71 -2.37
CA ASN A 418 -16.15 -4.89 -2.35
C ASN A 418 -14.77 -4.52 -2.94
N PRO A 419 -13.74 -4.38 -2.10
CA PRO A 419 -12.40 -3.98 -2.53
C PRO A 419 -11.71 -5.03 -3.42
N VAL A 420 -12.14 -6.29 -3.39
CA VAL A 420 -11.53 -7.37 -4.20
C VAL A 420 -12.04 -7.33 -5.65
N THR A 421 -13.29 -6.92 -5.85
CA THR A 421 -13.93 -6.93 -7.18
C THR A 421 -14.16 -5.53 -7.74
N ASP A 422 -13.74 -4.49 -7.03
CA ASP A 422 -14.06 -3.07 -7.29
C ASP A 422 -15.58 -2.84 -7.48
N GLY A 423 -16.41 -3.66 -6.83
CA GLY A 423 -17.85 -3.69 -7.04
C GLY A 423 -18.60 -2.85 -6.00
N THR A 424 -19.68 -2.19 -6.41
CA THR A 424 -20.61 -1.52 -5.48
C THR A 424 -21.97 -2.20 -5.46
N TRP A 425 -22.64 -2.15 -4.31
CA TRP A 425 -23.94 -2.78 -4.10
C TRP A 425 -24.78 -1.95 -3.15
N ILE A 426 -26.00 -1.61 -3.59
CA ILE A 426 -26.98 -0.92 -2.75
C ILE A 426 -27.91 -1.95 -2.14
N TRP A 427 -28.09 -1.89 -0.82
CA TRP A 427 -29.08 -2.66 -0.09
C TRP A 427 -30.16 -1.71 0.38
N TYR A 428 -31.40 -1.98 -0.04
CA TYR A 428 -32.56 -1.19 0.34
C TYR A 428 -33.09 -1.61 1.70
N LEU A 429 -33.36 -0.63 2.56
CA LEU A 429 -33.78 -0.86 3.94
C LEU A 429 -35.08 -0.12 4.27
N SER A 430 -35.82 -0.65 5.26
CA SER A 430 -36.83 0.10 6.00
C SER A 430 -36.56 -0.10 7.49
N GLY A 431 -36.00 0.93 8.12
CA GLY A 431 -35.40 0.85 9.45
C GLY A 431 -34.32 -0.26 9.50
N PRO A 432 -34.37 -1.21 10.45
CA PRO A 432 -33.39 -2.30 10.53
C PRO A 432 -33.61 -3.42 9.51
N THR A 433 -34.66 -3.36 8.69
CA THR A 433 -35.09 -4.48 7.83
C THR A 433 -34.55 -4.32 6.43
N PHE A 434 -33.84 -5.34 5.93
CA PHE A 434 -33.48 -5.45 4.51
C PHE A 434 -34.71 -5.79 3.66
N ILE A 435 -35.01 -4.97 2.66
CA ILE A 435 -36.21 -5.12 1.81
C ILE A 435 -35.89 -5.38 0.33
N GLY A 436 -34.66 -5.15 -0.10
CA GLY A 436 -34.26 -5.36 -1.49
C GLY A 436 -32.81 -4.98 -1.74
N ASN A 437 -32.34 -5.13 -2.98
CA ASN A 437 -30.99 -4.71 -3.35
C ASN A 437 -30.85 -4.43 -4.85
N ALA A 438 -29.79 -3.72 -5.22
CA ALA A 438 -29.39 -3.50 -6.60
C ALA A 438 -27.86 -3.34 -6.72
N TYR A 439 -27.24 -4.06 -7.66
CA TYR A 439 -25.82 -3.85 -7.96
C TYR A 439 -25.62 -2.47 -8.58
N GLY A 440 -24.61 -1.76 -8.08
CA GLY A 440 -24.18 -0.46 -8.60
C GLY A 440 -23.08 -0.60 -9.65
N PRO A 441 -22.50 0.52 -10.10
CA PRO A 441 -21.37 0.50 -11.03
C PRO A 441 -20.11 -0.07 -10.36
N ASN A 442 -19.24 -0.70 -11.15
CA ASN A 442 -17.88 -1.00 -10.72
C ASN A 442 -17.08 0.30 -10.70
N VAL A 443 -16.34 0.54 -9.62
CA VAL A 443 -15.40 1.67 -9.56
C VAL A 443 -14.14 1.30 -10.35
N PRO A 444 -13.37 2.27 -10.85
CA PRO A 444 -12.17 1.96 -11.61
C PRO A 444 -11.09 1.37 -10.67
N SER A 445 -10.30 0.43 -11.15
CA SER A 445 -9.26 -0.22 -10.34
C SER A 445 -8.32 0.80 -9.68
N GLY A 446 -8.02 0.55 -8.40
CA GLY A 446 -7.25 1.44 -7.52
C GLY A 446 -8.03 2.62 -6.94
N TRP A 447 -9.35 2.70 -7.20
CA TRP A 447 -10.26 3.59 -6.47
C TRP A 447 -11.13 2.80 -5.51
N GLU A 448 -11.50 3.42 -4.41
CA GLU A 448 -12.43 2.89 -3.41
C GLU A 448 -13.65 3.79 -3.29
N LEU A 449 -14.82 3.20 -3.00
CA LEU A 449 -16.00 3.98 -2.61
C LEU A 449 -15.80 4.47 -1.16
N ALA A 450 -15.55 5.77 -1.02
CA ALA A 450 -15.18 6.39 0.24
C ALA A 450 -16.38 6.89 1.06
N ALA A 451 -17.39 7.43 0.38
CA ALA A 451 -18.59 7.96 1.04
C ALA A 451 -19.74 8.06 0.03
N THR A 452 -20.93 8.33 0.56
CA THR A 452 -22.15 8.58 -0.22
C THR A 452 -22.81 9.87 0.26
N GLY A 453 -23.29 10.71 -0.64
CA GLY A 453 -23.96 11.97 -0.30
C GLY A 453 -24.43 12.70 -1.56
N ASP A 454 -25.39 13.61 -1.45
CA ASP A 454 -25.90 14.36 -2.61
C ASP A 454 -25.00 15.57 -2.92
N PHE A 455 -24.19 15.49 -3.97
CA PHE A 455 -23.24 16.54 -4.34
C PHE A 455 -23.76 17.46 -5.45
N ASN A 456 -24.88 17.13 -6.10
CA ASN A 456 -25.46 17.93 -7.16
C ASN A 456 -26.83 18.55 -6.81
N GLY A 457 -27.37 18.25 -5.64
CA GLY A 457 -28.64 18.75 -5.13
C GLY A 457 -29.86 18.15 -5.83
N ASP A 458 -29.75 16.98 -6.46
CA ASP A 458 -30.86 16.35 -7.18
C ASP A 458 -31.71 15.39 -6.32
N ALA A 459 -31.38 15.28 -5.02
CA ALA A 459 -31.94 14.37 -4.03
C ALA A 459 -31.65 12.88 -4.29
N SER A 460 -30.66 12.55 -5.13
CA SER A 460 -30.06 11.23 -5.19
C SER A 460 -28.67 11.25 -4.56
N PRO A 461 -28.34 10.22 -3.76
CA PRO A 461 -26.98 10.09 -3.23
C PRO A 461 -25.98 9.77 -4.34
N ASP A 462 -24.90 10.53 -4.37
CA ASP A 462 -23.75 10.34 -5.24
C ASP A 462 -22.65 9.54 -4.52
N TYR A 463 -21.68 9.06 -5.29
CA TYR A 463 -20.51 8.36 -4.78
C TYR A 463 -19.31 9.30 -4.71
N VAL A 464 -18.63 9.31 -3.56
CA VAL A 464 -17.29 9.86 -3.44
C VAL A 464 -16.30 8.71 -3.54
N LEU A 465 -15.43 8.77 -4.54
CA LEU A 465 -14.35 7.81 -4.74
C LEU A 465 -13.03 8.38 -4.27
N TYR A 466 -12.15 7.53 -3.78
CA TYR A 466 -10.81 7.90 -3.35
C TYR A 466 -9.75 6.95 -3.94
N ARG A 467 -8.63 7.51 -4.37
CA ARG A 467 -7.46 6.76 -4.88
C ARG A 467 -6.27 6.97 -3.96
N ALA A 468 -5.97 5.97 -3.13
CA ALA A 468 -4.90 6.03 -2.13
C ALA A 468 -3.54 6.42 -2.72
N SER A 469 -3.16 5.82 -3.85
CA SER A 469 -1.84 6.04 -4.46
C SER A 469 -1.59 7.47 -4.95
N THR A 470 -2.64 8.28 -5.10
CA THR A 470 -2.51 9.66 -5.60
C THR A 470 -3.18 10.68 -4.70
N ARG A 471 -3.91 10.22 -3.67
CA ARG A 471 -4.81 10.99 -2.81
C ARG A 471 -5.91 11.74 -3.56
N GLN A 472 -6.16 11.38 -4.82
CA GLN A 472 -7.21 11.99 -5.61
C GLN A 472 -8.57 11.55 -5.09
N THR A 473 -9.52 12.48 -5.08
CA THR A 473 -10.94 12.16 -4.97
C THR A 473 -11.64 12.30 -6.32
N ALA A 474 -12.76 11.63 -6.47
CA ALA A 474 -13.67 11.81 -7.58
C ALA A 474 -15.10 11.75 -7.07
N ILE A 475 -16.01 12.48 -7.70
CA ILE A 475 -17.45 12.41 -7.43
C ILE A 475 -18.12 11.82 -8.66
N TRP A 476 -18.87 10.76 -8.42
CA TRP A 476 -19.70 10.06 -9.39
C TRP A 476 -21.15 10.36 -9.08
N TYR A 477 -21.83 10.99 -10.02
CA TYR A 477 -23.23 11.32 -9.92
C TYR A 477 -24.07 10.10 -10.27
N LEU A 478 -25.02 9.75 -9.39
CA LEU A 478 -25.85 8.57 -9.53
C LEU A 478 -27.33 8.94 -9.61
N ASN A 479 -28.08 8.07 -10.29
CA ASN A 479 -29.53 8.00 -10.13
C ASN A 479 -29.86 6.59 -9.66
N ASN A 480 -30.11 6.44 -8.36
CA ASN A 480 -30.19 5.17 -7.67
C ASN A 480 -28.91 4.33 -7.89
N ASN A 481 -28.99 3.14 -8.50
CA ASN A 481 -27.83 2.26 -8.75
C ASN A 481 -27.12 2.53 -10.09
N VAL A 482 -27.54 3.55 -10.84
CA VAL A 482 -27.03 3.83 -12.19
C VAL A 482 -26.06 5.00 -12.15
N PHE A 483 -24.84 4.79 -12.65
CA PHE A 483 -23.86 5.85 -12.89
C PHE A 483 -24.35 6.77 -14.03
N VAL A 484 -24.44 8.07 -13.75
CA VAL A 484 -24.88 9.08 -14.72
C VAL A 484 -23.67 9.81 -15.32
N SER A 485 -22.79 10.34 -14.47
CA SER A 485 -21.57 11.04 -14.89
C SER A 485 -20.59 11.18 -13.72
N GLY A 486 -19.38 11.68 -13.95
CA GLY A 486 -18.43 11.90 -12.85
C GLY A 486 -17.29 12.85 -13.20
N GLY A 487 -16.49 13.18 -12.21
CA GLY A 487 -15.25 13.94 -12.40
C GLY A 487 -14.39 14.00 -11.15
N TYR A 488 -13.14 14.45 -11.33
CA TYR A 488 -12.21 14.62 -10.22
C TYR A 488 -12.70 15.68 -9.24
N GLY A 489 -12.61 15.35 -7.96
CA GLY A 489 -12.74 16.28 -6.86
C GLY A 489 -11.37 16.77 -6.39
N PRO A 490 -11.31 17.40 -5.21
CA PRO A 490 -10.07 17.88 -4.62
C PRO A 490 -9.10 16.72 -4.30
N THR A 491 -7.81 16.88 -4.64
CA THR A 491 -6.76 15.98 -4.17
C THR A 491 -6.42 16.28 -2.71
N LEU A 492 -6.42 15.26 -1.85
CA LEU A 492 -6.12 15.44 -0.44
C LEU A 492 -4.61 15.64 -0.20
N PRO A 493 -4.19 16.47 0.76
CA PRO A 493 -2.78 16.61 1.12
C PRO A 493 -2.24 15.33 1.77
N THR A 494 -0.92 15.15 1.76
CA THR A 494 -0.29 13.98 2.40
C THR A 494 -0.67 13.88 3.88
N GLY A 495 -1.00 12.67 4.32
CA GLY A 495 -1.42 12.38 5.70
C GLY A 495 -2.89 12.70 5.98
N TRP A 496 -3.62 13.30 5.05
CA TRP A 496 -5.05 13.60 5.21
C TRP A 496 -5.93 12.55 4.53
N SER A 497 -7.05 12.26 5.19
CA SER A 497 -8.07 11.32 4.77
C SER A 497 -9.47 11.91 4.79
N LEU A 498 -10.33 11.54 3.85
CA LEU A 498 -11.78 11.77 3.89
C LEU A 498 -12.46 10.81 4.87
N ILE A 499 -13.03 11.33 5.95
CA ILE A 499 -13.70 10.54 7.00
C ILE A 499 -15.22 10.65 6.96
N GLY A 500 -15.77 11.54 6.14
CA GLY A 500 -17.21 11.67 5.97
C GLY A 500 -17.58 12.87 5.11
N VAL A 501 -18.87 12.94 4.79
CA VAL A 501 -19.46 13.99 3.96
C VAL A 501 -20.80 14.41 4.56
N ALA A 502 -21.06 15.71 4.58
CA ALA A 502 -22.31 16.33 5.02
C ALA A 502 -22.28 17.82 4.64
N ASP A 503 -23.40 18.53 4.68
CA ASP A 503 -23.40 19.99 4.60
C ASP A 503 -22.99 20.56 5.97
N PHE A 504 -21.72 20.94 6.14
CA PHE A 504 -21.19 21.34 7.45
C PHE A 504 -21.34 22.84 7.73
N ASN A 505 -21.69 23.64 6.72
CA ASN A 505 -21.84 25.09 6.84
C ASN A 505 -23.28 25.58 6.60
N GLY A 506 -24.20 24.68 6.25
CA GLY A 506 -25.60 24.97 5.99
C GLY A 506 -25.84 25.74 4.68
N ASP A 507 -24.94 25.64 3.71
CA ASP A 507 -25.05 26.35 2.43
C ASP A 507 -25.82 25.57 1.34
N GLY A 508 -26.25 24.35 1.65
CA GLY A 508 -26.94 23.43 0.75
C GLY A 508 -26.01 22.58 -0.12
N HIS A 509 -24.70 22.60 0.14
CA HIS A 509 -23.73 21.75 -0.54
C HIS A 509 -23.11 20.72 0.40
N THR A 510 -22.95 19.50 -0.11
CA THR A 510 -22.22 18.46 0.63
C THR A 510 -20.72 18.77 0.63
N ASP A 511 -20.16 18.85 1.84
CA ASP A 511 -18.77 19.15 2.15
C ASP A 511 -17.97 17.89 2.52
N TYR A 512 -16.66 18.02 2.65
CA TYR A 512 -15.75 16.95 3.11
C TYR A 512 -15.32 17.17 4.56
N ALA A 513 -15.42 16.14 5.39
CA ALA A 513 -14.73 16.06 6.67
C ALA A 513 -13.43 15.27 6.51
N LEU A 514 -12.33 15.84 6.99
CA LEU A 514 -10.99 15.28 6.84
C LEU A 514 -10.31 15.05 8.20
N PHE A 515 -9.47 14.02 8.25
CA PHE A 515 -8.64 13.69 9.41
C PHE A 515 -7.20 13.47 9.00
N ASN A 516 -6.27 13.84 9.86
CA ASN A 516 -4.86 13.53 9.70
C ASN A 516 -4.41 12.61 10.84
N SER A 517 -4.21 11.32 10.51
CA SER A 517 -3.88 10.29 11.49
C SER A 517 -2.49 10.47 12.11
N SER A 518 -1.58 11.18 11.43
CA SER A 518 -0.20 11.37 11.91
C SER A 518 -0.09 12.37 13.05
N ASN A 519 -1.02 13.32 13.14
CA ASN A 519 -0.98 14.42 14.12
C ASN A 519 -2.31 14.68 14.83
N GLY A 520 -3.35 13.90 14.50
CA GLY A 520 -4.69 14.00 15.08
C GLY A 520 -5.52 15.19 14.59
N GLN A 521 -5.03 16.03 13.67
CA GLN A 521 -5.79 17.20 13.21
C GLN A 521 -7.04 16.80 12.42
N THR A 522 -8.11 17.59 12.55
CA THR A 522 -9.29 17.50 11.70
C THR A 522 -9.46 18.76 10.88
N ALA A 523 -10.16 18.67 9.76
CA ALA A 523 -10.54 19.81 8.94
C ALA A 523 -11.88 19.56 8.25
N ILE A 524 -12.58 20.63 7.93
CA ILE A 524 -13.74 20.63 7.04
C ILE A 524 -13.33 21.38 5.78
N TRP A 525 -13.58 20.77 4.63
CA TRP A 525 -13.42 21.40 3.33
C TRP A 525 -14.80 21.68 2.77
N HIS A 526 -15.08 22.95 2.50
CA HIS A 526 -16.32 23.40 1.91
C HIS A 526 -16.29 23.23 0.40
N LEU A 527 -17.30 22.61 -0.18
CA LEU A 527 -17.37 22.25 -1.59
C LEU A 527 -18.63 22.80 -2.26
N SER A 528 -18.59 22.89 -3.59
CA SER A 528 -19.80 22.96 -4.43
C SER A 528 -19.64 21.93 -5.55
N GLY A 529 -20.34 20.81 -5.41
CA GLY A 529 -20.10 19.61 -6.21
C GLY A 529 -18.64 19.15 -6.13
N ARG A 530 -17.92 19.18 -7.25
CA ARG A 530 -16.51 18.76 -7.35
C ARG A 530 -15.49 19.83 -6.99
N THR A 531 -15.94 21.05 -6.73
CA THR A 531 -15.05 22.20 -6.57
C THR A 531 -14.81 22.49 -5.09
N PHE A 532 -13.54 22.50 -4.68
CA PHE A 532 -13.12 23.01 -3.38
C PHE A 532 -13.27 24.53 -3.33
N LEU A 533 -13.94 25.04 -2.29
CA LEU A 533 -14.15 26.47 -2.08
C LEU A 533 -13.21 27.01 -1.01
N SER A 534 -13.21 26.39 0.18
CA SER A 534 -12.41 26.82 1.33
C SER A 534 -12.25 25.68 2.34
N GLY A 535 -11.39 25.85 3.35
CA GLY A 535 -11.21 24.87 4.41
C GLY A 535 -11.00 25.50 5.78
N ALA A 536 -11.46 24.82 6.82
CA ALA A 536 -11.35 25.21 8.21
C ALA A 536 -10.78 24.07 9.05
N PHE A 537 -9.82 24.37 9.92
CA PHE A 537 -9.30 23.38 10.87
C PHE A 537 -10.28 23.18 12.04
N GLY A 538 -10.47 21.92 12.40
CA GLY A 538 -11.26 21.48 13.54
C GLY A 538 -10.37 21.13 14.76
N PRO A 539 -10.96 20.51 15.79
CA PRO A 539 -10.23 20.06 16.96
C PRO A 539 -9.19 18.97 16.63
N THR A 540 -8.11 18.94 17.41
CA THR A 540 -7.14 17.85 17.35
C THR A 540 -7.61 16.68 18.21
N VAL A 541 -7.71 15.51 17.60
CA VAL A 541 -8.08 14.25 18.25
C VAL A 541 -6.88 13.71 19.04
N PRO A 542 -7.08 13.27 20.30
CA PRO A 542 -5.99 12.71 21.11
C PRO A 542 -5.36 11.47 20.49
N THR A 543 -4.07 11.25 20.77
CA THR A 543 -3.35 10.05 20.34
C THR A 543 -4.07 8.77 20.79
N GLY A 544 -4.19 7.81 19.87
CA GLY A 544 -4.90 6.55 20.10
C GLY A 544 -6.42 6.61 19.84
N TRP A 545 -6.94 7.77 19.44
CA TRP A 545 -8.34 7.96 19.04
C TRP A 545 -8.42 8.38 17.57
N ALA A 546 -9.52 8.04 16.90
CA ALA A 546 -9.83 8.47 15.55
C ALA A 546 -11.33 8.76 15.42
N PRO A 547 -11.73 9.78 14.64
CA PRO A 547 -13.12 9.96 14.23
C PRO A 547 -13.58 8.74 13.43
N VAL A 548 -14.82 8.31 13.64
CA VAL A 548 -15.38 7.11 12.97
C VAL A 548 -16.63 7.41 12.15
N ALA A 549 -17.20 8.61 12.31
CA ALA A 549 -18.39 9.07 11.60
C ALA A 549 -18.53 10.58 11.72
N THR A 550 -19.31 11.19 10.82
CA THR A 550 -19.70 12.60 10.87
C THR A 550 -21.17 12.74 10.47
N ALA A 551 -21.84 13.76 11.00
CA ALA A 551 -23.18 14.15 10.61
C ALA A 551 -23.37 15.66 10.83
N ASP A 552 -24.32 16.23 10.09
CA ASP A 552 -24.88 17.55 10.36
C ASP A 552 -26.02 17.42 11.40
N PHE A 553 -26.19 18.42 12.29
CA PHE A 553 -27.04 18.33 13.50
C PHE A 553 -28.10 19.43 13.61
#